data_AF-A0A2V9AFV4-F1
#
_entry.id   AF-A0A2V9AFV4-F1
#
_cell.length_a   1.000
_cell.length_b   1.000
_cell.length_c   1.000
_cell.angle_alpha   90.00
_cell.angle_beta   90.00
_cell.angle_gamma   90.00
#
_symmetry.space_group_name_H-M   'P 1'
#
loop_
_entity.id
_entity.type
_entity.pdbx_description
1 polymer ?
#
loop_
_entity_poly.entity_id
_entity_poly.type
_entity_poly.pdbx_seq_one_letter_code
_entity_poly.pdbx_strand_id
1 'polypeptide(L)'
;MTCLSCQSVKQAELSAEMLVHFPGLKHLDKPGVLLFPKLIVCLDCGFSRFTVPETALASVAKVTLTNQFSGLEEGAGDRSC
;
A
#
# COMPACT_ATOMS: atom_id res chain seq x y z
N MET A 1 -4.42 13.96 -19.33
CA MET A 1 -4.52 12.50 -19.25
C MET A 1 -5.99 12.14 -19.06
N THR A 2 -6.48 11.03 -19.61
CA THR A 2 -7.85 10.54 -19.36
C THR A 2 -7.86 9.53 -18.23
N CYS A 3 -9.02 9.36 -17.58
CA CYS A 3 -9.22 8.34 -16.57
C CYS A 3 -9.03 6.95 -17.20
N LEU A 4 -8.20 6.11 -16.60
CA LEU A 4 -7.95 4.75 -17.11
C LEU A 4 -9.17 3.82 -16.97
N SER A 5 -10.13 4.16 -16.10
CA SER A 5 -11.32 3.34 -15.87
C SER A 5 -12.51 3.73 -16.76
N CYS A 6 -12.80 5.03 -16.92
CA CYS A 6 -13.99 5.50 -17.64
C CYS A 6 -13.69 6.42 -18.83
N GLN A 7 -12.42 6.67 -19.14
CA GLN A 7 -11.96 7.56 -20.22
C GLN A 7 -12.33 9.03 -20.07
N SER A 8 -12.98 9.45 -18.97
CA SER A 8 -13.27 10.86 -18.71
C SER A 8 -11.99 11.71 -18.62
N VAL A 9 -12.08 12.94 -19.12
CA VAL A 9 -11.03 13.96 -18.99
C VAL A 9 -11.09 14.71 -17.66
N LYS A 10 -12.18 14.58 -16.89
CA LYS A 10 -12.36 15.29 -15.62
C LYS A 10 -11.58 14.59 -14.52
N GLN A 11 -10.35 15.07 -14.31
CA GLN A 11 -9.47 14.60 -13.25
C GLN A 11 -8.93 15.79 -12.47
N ALA A 12 -8.75 15.60 -11.16
CA ALA A 12 -8.12 16.56 -10.27
C ALA A 12 -6.85 15.95 -9.65
N GLU A 13 -5.84 16.77 -9.43
CA GLU A 13 -4.69 16.42 -8.60
C GLU A 13 -4.87 17.00 -7.20
N LEU A 14 -4.72 16.16 -6.17
CA LEU A 14 -4.90 16.51 -4.77
C LEU A 14 -3.67 16.11 -3.97
N SER A 15 -3.29 16.89 -2.96
CA SER A 15 -2.35 16.43 -1.94
C SER A 15 -3.09 15.55 -0.94
N ALA A 16 -2.47 14.45 -0.51
CA ALA A 16 -3.07 13.55 0.47
C ALA A 16 -2.09 13.13 1.55
N GLU A 17 -2.63 12.79 2.72
CA GLU A 17 -1.93 12.10 3.80
C GLU A 17 -2.55 10.71 3.92
N MET A 18 -1.74 9.66 3.78
CA MET A 18 -2.23 8.28 3.69
C MET A 18 -1.40 7.36 4.58
N LEU A 19 -2.07 6.54 5.40
CA LEU A 19 -1.41 5.48 6.17
C LEU A 19 -1.63 4.13 5.47
N VAL A 20 -0.56 3.51 5.00
CA VAL A 20 -0.61 2.21 4.31
C VAL A 20 -0.39 1.08 5.31
N HIS A 21 -1.42 0.25 5.51
CA HIS A 21 -1.32 -1.01 6.22
C HIS A 21 -1.03 -2.15 5.25
N PHE A 22 -0.29 -3.16 5.73
CA PHE A 22 0.08 -4.32 4.92
C PHE A 22 -0.85 -5.50 5.22
N PRO A 23 -1.22 -6.29 4.20
CA PRO A 23 -2.21 -7.34 4.34
C PRO A 23 -1.73 -8.47 5.25
N GLY A 24 -2.63 -8.98 6.08
CA GLY A 24 -2.40 -10.17 6.93
C GLY A 24 -2.49 -9.86 8.43
N LEU A 25 -3.00 -10.83 9.20
CA LEU A 25 -3.17 -10.70 10.65
C LEU A 25 -1.84 -10.48 11.39
N LYS A 26 -0.73 -11.02 10.84
CA LYS A 26 0.64 -10.85 11.37
C LYS A 26 1.15 -9.39 11.35
N HIS A 27 0.38 -8.45 10.79
CA HIS A 27 0.79 -7.05 10.64
C HIS A 27 -0.19 -6.05 11.26
N LEU A 28 -1.22 -6.53 11.98
CA LEU A 28 -2.14 -5.65 12.72
C LEU A 28 -1.38 -4.80 13.75
N ASP A 29 -0.35 -5.36 14.37
CA ASP A 29 0.46 -4.68 15.38
C ASP A 29 1.65 -3.90 14.80
N LYS A 30 1.89 -4.02 13.48
CA LYS A 30 2.99 -3.30 12.83
C LYS A 30 2.53 -1.89 12.42
N PRO A 31 3.33 -0.85 12.69
CA PRO A 31 2.98 0.50 12.27
C PRO A 31 2.87 0.57 10.75
N GLY A 32 1.79 1.19 10.27
CA GLY A 32 1.64 1.48 8.84
C GLY A 32 2.69 2.46 8.35
N VAL A 33 2.88 2.54 7.03
CA VAL A 33 3.77 3.53 6.42
C VAL A 33 2.97 4.78 6.08
N LEU A 34 3.32 5.91 6.69
CA LEU A 34 2.71 7.20 6.38
C LEU A 34 3.31 7.77 5.10
N LEU A 35 2.44 8.18 4.16
CA LEU A 35 2.77 8.72 2.86
C LEU A 35 2.10 10.09 2.67
N PHE A 36 2.77 10.96 1.90
CA PHE A 36 2.26 12.26 1.50
C PHE A 36 2.23 12.41 -0.04
N PRO A 37 1.45 11.60 -0.78
CA PRO A 37 1.50 11.60 -2.24
C PRO A 37 0.61 12.69 -2.87
N LYS A 38 0.79 12.88 -4.18
CA LYS A 38 -0.21 13.48 -5.05
C LYS A 38 -1.17 12.38 -5.55
N LEU A 39 -2.47 12.56 -5.31
CA LEU A 39 -3.54 11.72 -5.83
C LEU A 39 -4.10 12.33 -7.11
N ILE A 40 -4.20 11.53 -8.16
CA ILE A 40 -5.02 11.85 -9.34
C ILE A 40 -6.36 11.15 -9.16
N VAL A 41 -7.44 11.93 -9.09
CA VAL A 41 -8.82 11.44 -8.88
C VAL A 41 -9.69 11.80 -10.07
N CYS A 42 -10.40 10.83 -10.64
CA CYS A 42 -11.42 11.09 -11.64
C CYS A 42 -12.72 11.59 -10.98
N LEU A 43 -13.20 12.76 -11.39
CA LEU A 43 -14.38 13.40 -10.81
C LEU A 43 -15.71 12.82 -11.33
N ASP A 44 -15.69 11.97 -12.36
CA ASP A 44 -16.90 11.30 -12.86
C ASP A 44 -17.07 9.87 -12.33
N CYS A 45 -15.98 9.12 -12.11
CA CYS A 45 -16.07 7.70 -11.66
C CYS A 45 -15.33 7.38 -10.36
N GLY A 46 -14.59 8.32 -9.79
CA GLY A 46 -13.85 8.11 -8.54
C GLY A 46 -12.55 7.31 -8.66
N PHE A 47 -12.23 6.75 -9.84
CA PHE A 47 -10.95 6.05 -10.03
C PHE A 47 -9.79 6.97 -9.63
N SER A 48 -8.97 6.47 -8.71
CA SER A 48 -7.91 7.22 -8.07
C SER A 48 -6.59 6.47 -8.21
N ARG A 49 -5.51 7.19 -8.49
CA ARG A 49 -4.15 6.63 -8.56
C ARG A 49 -3.14 7.59 -7.96
N PHE A 50 -2.07 7.04 -7.45
CA PHE A 50 -0.93 7.80 -6.95
C PHE A 50 0.35 7.00 -7.17
N THR A 51 1.48 7.71 -7.13
CA THR A 51 2.80 7.09 -7.07
C THR A 51 3.32 7.23 -5.65
N VAL A 52 3.88 6.16 -5.10
CA VAL A 52 4.55 6.22 -3.79
C VAL A 52 5.77 7.15 -3.94
N PRO A 53 5.91 8.19 -3.09
CA PRO A 53 7.08 9.06 -3.12
C PRO A 53 8.37 8.25 -2.98
N GLU A 54 9.40 8.58 -3.74
CA GLU A 54 10.67 7.84 -3.75
C GLU A 54 11.28 7.69 -2.34
N THR A 55 11.17 8.74 -1.53
CA THR A 55 11.60 8.77 -0.12
C THR A 55 10.92 7.72 0.76
N ALA A 56 9.70 7.31 0.40
CA ALA A 56 8.94 6.30 1.13
C ALA A 56 8.87 4.95 0.40
N LEU A 57 9.26 4.89 -0.89
CA LEU A 57 9.20 3.68 -1.70
C LEU A 57 10.06 2.56 -1.12
N ALA A 58 11.26 2.87 -0.65
CA ALA A 58 12.13 1.90 0.01
C ALA A 58 11.48 1.31 1.28
N SER A 59 10.79 2.12 2.07
CA SER A 59 10.08 1.68 3.27
C SER A 59 8.91 0.76 2.92
N VAL A 60 8.12 1.11 1.90
CA VAL A 60 7.01 0.27 1.40
C VAL A 60 7.54 -1.06 0.84
N ALA A 61 8.62 -1.03 0.06
CA ALA A 61 9.24 -2.22 -0.51
C ALA A 61 9.80 -3.14 0.57
N LYS A 62 10.53 -2.59 1.56
CA LYS A 62 11.09 -3.36 2.66
C LYS A 62 10.02 -4.13 3.41
N VAL A 63 8.92 -3.47 3.82
CA VAL A 63 7.85 -4.16 4.57
C VAL A 63 7.19 -5.23 3.70
N THR A 64 6.92 -4.94 2.43
CA THR A 64 6.29 -5.90 1.51
C THR A 64 7.15 -7.15 1.33
N LEU A 65 8.45 -7.01 1.11
CA LEU A 65 9.38 -8.13 0.90
C LEU A 65 9.65 -8.93 2.18
N THR A 66 9.78 -8.25 3.33
CA THR A 66 9.97 -8.91 4.63
C THR A 66 8.77 -9.81 4.99
N ASN A 67 7.57 -9.40 4.57
CA ASN A 67 6.36 -10.18 4.81
C ASN A 67 6.28 -11.47 3.95
N GLN A 68 6.98 -11.55 2.81
CA GLN A 68 6.98 -12.75 1.96
C GLN A 68 7.90 -13.86 2.48
N PHE A 69 8.96 -13.52 3.22
CA PHE A 69 9.95 -14.50 3.71
C PHE A 69 9.66 -15.11 5.09
N SER A 70 8.79 -14.49 5.89
CA SER A 70 8.40 -15.03 7.22
C SER A 70 7.38 -16.19 7.18
N GLY A 71 7.07 -16.72 6.00
CA GLY A 71 6.17 -17.85 5.79
C GLY A 71 6.83 -19.24 5.83
N LEU A 72 8.15 -19.35 6.04
CA LEU A 72 8.90 -20.61 5.93
C LEU A 72 9.50 -21.14 7.23
N GLU A 73 9.36 -20.45 8.38
CA GLU A 73 10.04 -20.84 9.64
C GLU A 73 9.13 -21.09 10.84
N GLU A 74 7.91 -21.62 10.66
CA GLU A 74 7.10 -22.11 11.79
C GLU A 74 6.57 -23.51 11.50
N GLY A 75 7.47 -24.49 11.47
CA GLY A 75 7.19 -25.90 11.25
C GLY A 75 8.08 -26.84 12.06
N ALA A 76 8.35 -26.50 13.33
CA ALA A 76 9.01 -27.42 14.28
C ALA A 76 8.74 -26.97 15.73
N GLY A 77 7.50 -27.09 16.17
CA GLY A 77 7.12 -26.99 17.58
C GLY A 77 6.56 -28.33 18.03
N ASP A 78 7.47 -29.18 18.49
CA ASP A 78 7.26 -30.55 18.95
C ASP A 78 6.14 -30.65 20.01
N ARG A 79 5.34 -31.72 19.89
CA ARG A 79 4.33 -32.09 20.88
C ARG A 79 5.05 -32.82 22.01
N SER A 80 5.09 -32.28 23.22
CA SER A 80 5.09 -33.14 24.40
C SER A 80 4.66 -32.44 25.69
N CYS A 81 3.71 -33.10 26.34
CA CYS A 81 3.23 -33.00 27.73
C CYS A 81 2.51 -31.72 28.16
#